data_AF-A0A3D3BP05-F1
#
_entry.id   AF-A0A3D3BP05-F1
#
_cell.length_a   1.000
_cell.length_b   1.000
_cell.length_c   1.000
_cell.angle_alpha   90.00
_cell.angle_beta   90.00
_cell.angle_gamma   90.00
#
_symmetry.space_group_name_H-M   'P 1'
#
loop_
_entity.id
_entity.type
_entity.pdbx_description
1 polymer ?
#
loop_
_entity_poly.entity_id
_entity_poly.type
_entity_poly.pdbx_seq_one_letter_code
_entity_poly.pdbx_strand_id
1 'polypeptide(L)'
;ELVEISILDAAGDLYSTIKVEQTPPPGTDVIFPWPPQMPPGEYSIAYRVVSADGHPLTGTISFSYAATTPEPSAPEPTSSDSTPSAESSTPASSPTAS
;
A
#
# COMPACT_ATOMS: atom_id res chain seq x y z
N GLU A 1 -7.49 10.66 11.64
CA GLU A 1 -6.59 11.83 11.70
C GLU A 1 -6.11 12.10 10.28
N LEU A 2 -6.02 13.37 9.86
CA LEU A 2 -5.59 13.72 8.51
C LEU A 2 -4.08 13.91 8.49
N VAL A 3 -3.38 13.27 7.56
CA VAL A 3 -1.94 13.48 7.36
C VAL A 3 -1.68 14.03 5.97
N GLU A 4 -0.96 15.14 5.92
CA GLU A 4 -0.41 15.72 4.70
C GLU A 4 1.10 15.55 4.70
N ILE A 5 1.62 15.07 3.58
CA ILE A 5 3.02 14.76 3.37
C ILE A 5 3.49 15.52 2.13
N SER A 6 4.59 16.24 2.25
CA SER A 6 5.26 16.94 1.17
C SER A 6 6.66 16.37 1.03
N ILE A 7 7.00 15.94 -0.17
CA ILE A 7 8.32 15.42 -0.52
C ILE A 7 9.08 16.55 -1.22
N LEU A 8 10.21 16.94 -0.67
CA LEU A 8 11.07 18.02 -1.16
C LEU A 8 12.42 17.44 -1.58
N ASP A 9 13.03 18.05 -2.58
CA ASP A 9 14.37 17.72 -3.04
C ASP A 9 15.47 18.41 -2.20
N ALA A 10 16.72 18.19 -2.60
CA ALA A 10 17.89 18.81 -1.96
C ALA A 10 17.91 20.35 -2.04
N ALA A 11 17.24 20.95 -3.03
CA ALA A 11 17.09 22.40 -3.18
C ALA A 11 15.91 22.95 -2.34
N GLY A 12 15.05 22.07 -1.82
CA GLY A 12 13.82 22.44 -1.13
C GLY A 12 12.64 22.63 -2.08
N ASP A 13 12.76 22.21 -3.34
CA ASP A 13 11.67 22.25 -4.31
C ASP A 13 10.70 21.08 -4.06
N LEU A 14 9.40 21.36 -4.18
CA LEU A 14 8.36 20.36 -3.96
C LEU A 14 8.32 19.37 -5.13
N TYR A 15 8.61 18.09 -4.84
CA TYR A 15 8.40 17.00 -5.78
C TYR A 15 6.95 16.53 -5.81
N SER A 16 6.34 16.32 -4.64
CA SER A 16 4.99 15.76 -4.55
C SER A 16 4.33 16.06 -3.21
N THR A 17 3.00 16.15 -3.22
CA THR A 17 2.16 16.21 -2.03
C THR A 17 1.25 14.99 -2.00
N ILE A 18 1.23 14.30 -0.87
CA ILE A 18 0.40 13.11 -0.63
C ILE A 18 -0.47 13.38 0.58
N LYS A 19 -1.76 13.12 0.45
CA LYS A 19 -2.70 13.12 1.57
C LYS A 19 -3.05 11.68 1.87
N VAL A 20 -2.80 11.26 3.11
CA VAL A 20 -3.15 9.93 3.59
C VAL A 20 -3.92 10.04 4.88
N GLU A 21 -4.81 9.09 5.09
CA GLU A 21 -5.37 8.84 6.41
C GLU A 21 -4.41 7.91 7.16
N GLN A 22 -4.31 8.06 8.49
CA GLN A 22 -3.55 7.10 9.29
C GLN A 22 -4.11 5.69 9.11
N THR A 23 -3.21 4.71 8.91
CA THR A 23 -3.56 3.31 8.64
C THR A 23 -3.96 2.57 9.96
N PRO A 24 -4.91 1.60 9.95
CA PRO A 24 -5.84 1.31 11.08
C PRO A 24 -5.28 0.54 12.31
N PRO A 25 -6.06 0.35 13.41
CA PRO A 25 -5.55 0.38 14.80
C PRO A 25 -5.08 -0.95 15.42
N PRO A 26 -4.25 -0.90 16.49
CA PRO A 26 -3.63 0.28 17.10
C PRO A 26 -2.24 0.55 16.50
N GLY A 27 -2.12 1.58 15.66
CA GLY A 27 -0.86 1.99 15.04
C GLY A 27 -0.63 3.48 15.21
N THR A 28 0.64 3.89 15.32
CA THR A 28 1.08 5.30 15.26
C THR A 28 1.78 5.56 13.92
N ASP A 29 1.59 4.65 12.97
CA ASP A 29 2.34 4.60 11.72
C ASP A 29 1.56 5.26 10.59
N VAL A 30 2.30 6.01 9.77
CA VAL A 30 1.81 6.61 8.54
C VAL A 30 2.55 5.97 7.38
N ILE A 31 1.81 5.24 6.54
CA ILE A 31 2.34 4.57 5.36
C ILE A 31 1.85 5.33 4.13
N PHE A 32 2.77 5.65 3.22
CA PHE A 32 2.45 6.31 1.96
C PHE A 32 3.30 5.75 0.83
N PRO A 33 2.79 5.72 -0.41
CA PRO A 33 3.54 5.23 -1.55
C PRO A 33 4.67 6.20 -1.92
N TRP A 34 5.88 5.68 -2.09
CA TRP A 34 6.99 6.44 -2.64
C TRP A 34 6.87 6.58 -4.17
N PRO A 35 7.10 7.75 -4.77
CA PRO A 35 7.00 7.90 -6.22
C PRO A 35 8.05 7.04 -6.94
N PRO A 36 7.67 6.24 -7.97
CA PRO A 36 8.54 5.21 -8.54
C PRO A 36 9.72 5.75 -9.37
N GLN A 37 9.68 7.02 -9.80
CA GLN A 37 10.67 7.61 -10.72
C GLN A 37 11.48 8.71 -10.04
N MET A 38 11.75 8.55 -8.74
CA MET A 38 12.58 9.49 -7.98
C MET A 38 14.06 9.26 -8.33
N PRO A 39 14.79 10.30 -8.78
CA PRO A 39 16.23 10.17 -8.97
C PRO A 39 16.92 9.90 -7.63
N PRO A 40 18.12 9.28 -7.63
CA PRO A 40 18.92 9.20 -6.41
C PRO A 40 19.33 10.59 -5.95
N GLY A 41 19.28 10.85 -4.65
CA GLY A 41 19.59 12.16 -4.08
C GLY A 41 19.14 12.33 -2.63
N GLU A 42 19.35 13.53 -2.09
CA GLU A 42 18.83 13.92 -0.78
C GLU A 42 17.38 14.39 -0.90
N TYR A 43 16.57 14.00 0.07
CA TYR A 43 15.16 14.35 0.14
C TYR A 43 14.77 14.76 1.56
N SER A 44 13.77 15.62 1.65
CA SER A 44 13.10 15.96 2.90
C SER A 44 11.62 15.64 2.81
N ILE A 45 11.08 15.00 3.83
CA ILE A 45 9.65 14.75 4.03
C ILE A 45 9.17 15.77 5.06
N ALA A 46 8.44 16.79 4.61
CA ALA A 46 7.70 17.66 5.50
C ALA A 46 6.30 17.07 5.72
N TYR A 47 5.87 16.95 6.97
CA TYR A 47 4.58 16.38 7.29
C TYR A 47 3.77 17.27 8.23
N ARG A 48 2.45 17.17 8.10
CA ARG A 48 1.45 17.78 8.98
C ARG A 48 0.41 16.72 9.35
N VAL A 49 0.33 16.39 10.63
CA VAL A 49 -0.69 15.51 11.20
C VAL A 49 -1.71 16.38 11.92
N VAL A 50 -2.99 16.21 11.60
CA VAL A 50 -4.09 16.85 12.33
C VAL A 50 -4.89 15.77 13.03
N SER A 51 -4.75 15.77 14.35
CA SER A 51 -5.47 14.86 15.24
C SER A 51 -6.96 15.22 15.35
N ALA A 52 -7.75 14.33 15.93
CA ALA A 52 -9.21 14.54 16.06
C ALA A 52 -9.57 15.76 16.94
N ASP A 53 -8.66 16.18 17.83
CA ASP A 53 -8.77 17.38 18.67
C ASP A 53 -8.43 18.67 17.91
N GLY A 54 -8.00 18.58 16.65
CA GLY A 54 -7.80 19.70 15.75
C GLY A 54 -6.44 20.40 15.89
N HIS A 55 -5.57 19.95 16.80
CA HIS A 55 -4.22 20.50 16.90
C HIS A 55 -3.30 19.91 15.82
N PRO A 56 -2.67 20.75 14.98
CA PRO A 56 -1.71 20.27 14.01
C PRO A 56 -0.34 20.03 14.64
N LEU A 57 0.22 18.85 14.39
CA LEU A 57 1.64 18.54 14.60
C LEU A 57 2.36 18.61 13.26
N THR A 58 3.51 19.27 13.22
CA THR A 58 4.32 19.40 12.01
C THR A 58 5.76 18.95 12.26
N GLY A 59 6.42 18.45 11.22
CA GLY A 59 7.82 18.06 11.31
C GLY A 59 8.46 17.86 9.95
N THR A 60 9.76 17.61 9.96
CA THR A 60 10.54 17.35 8.75
C THR A 60 11.55 16.24 9.02
N ILE A 61 11.63 15.28 8.10
CA ILE A 61 12.57 14.16 8.15
C ILE A 61 13.42 14.23 6.88
N SER A 62 14.74 14.25 7.00
CA SER A 62 15.64 14.27 5.84
C SER A 62 16.38 12.95 5.70
N PHE A 63 16.57 12.49 4.47
CA PHE A 63 17.24 11.23 4.16
C PHE A 63 17.82 11.20 2.74
N SER A 64 18.80 10.33 2.53
CA SER A 64 19.35 10.02 1.21
C SER A 64 18.58 8.86 0.55
N TYR A 65 18.10 9.05 -0.68
CA TYR A 65 17.51 8.01 -1.50
C TYR A 65 18.55 7.52 -2.54
N ALA A 66 18.87 6.24 -2.49
CA ALA A 66 19.72 5.58 -3.48
C ALA A 66 18.86 4.85 -4.51
N ALA A 67 19.28 4.85 -5.78
CA ALA A 67 18.61 4.08 -6.81
C ALA A 67 18.77 2.59 -6.50
N THR A 68 17.65 1.92 -6.19
CA THR A 68 17.64 0.46 -6.13
C THR A 68 17.67 -0.07 -7.56
N THR A 69 18.74 -0.76 -7.95
CA THR A 69 18.63 -1.67 -9.09
C THR A 69 17.52 -2.66 -8.74
N PRO A 70 16.50 -2.87 -9.58
CA PRO A 70 15.47 -3.85 -9.27
C PRO A 70 16.17 -5.20 -9.11
N GLU A 71 16.11 -5.77 -7.91
CA GLU A 71 16.43 -7.18 -7.71
C GLU A 71 15.36 -7.97 -8.48
N PRO A 72 15.73 -9.00 -9.27
CA PRO A 72 14.74 -9.78 -9.99
C PRO A 72 13.75 -10.38 -8.98
N SER A 73 12.46 -10.02 -9.09
CA SER A 73 11.40 -10.68 -8.32
C SER A 73 11.50 -12.18 -8.55
N ALA A 74 11.76 -12.93 -7.48
CA ALA A 74 11.53 -14.37 -7.48
C ALA A 74 10.05 -14.61 -7.83
N PRO A 75 9.72 -15.55 -8.75
CA PRO A 75 8.35 -15.80 -9.13
C PRO A 75 7.53 -16.23 -7.90
N GLU A 76 6.37 -15.59 -7.70
CA GLU A 76 5.38 -16.05 -6.73
C GLU A 76 5.02 -17.52 -7.03
N PRO A 77 4.90 -18.39 -6.01
CA PRO A 77 4.42 -19.74 -6.23
C PRO A 77 2.98 -19.67 -6.76
N THR A 78 2.79 -20.11 -8.01
CA THR A 78 1.45 -20.33 -8.57
C THR A 78 0.71 -21.32 -7.67
N SER A 79 -0.28 -20.83 -6.93
CA SER A 79 -1.24 -21.66 -6.22
C SER A 79 -2.05 -22.42 -7.27
N SER A 80 -1.84 -23.74 -7.38
CA SER A 80 -2.63 -24.61 -8.25
C SER A 80 -4.10 -24.57 -7.82
N ASP A 81 -4.92 -23.92 -8.65
CA ASP A 81 -6.36 -23.91 -8.57
C ASP A 81 -6.88 -25.35 -8.68
N SER A 82 -7.29 -25.92 -7.54
CA SER A 82 -8.00 -27.20 -7.52
C SER A 82 -9.47 -26.92 -7.83
N THR A 83 -9.84 -27.07 -9.10
CA THR A 83 -11.21 -26.98 -9.61
C THR A 83 -12.20 -27.76 -8.73
N PRO A 84 -13.30 -27.15 -8.25
CA PRO A 84 -14.38 -27.89 -7.62
C PRO A 84 -15.21 -28.64 -8.69
N SER A 85 -15.24 -29.97 -8.62
CA SER A 85 -16.12 -30.80 -9.44
C SER A 85 -17.55 -30.75 -8.87
N ALA A 86 -18.33 -29.78 -9.36
CA ALA A 86 -19.78 -29.74 -9.18
C ALA A 86 -20.44 -30.65 -10.23
N GLU A 87 -20.71 -31.91 -9.89
CA GLU A 87 -21.70 -32.71 -10.61
C GLU A 87 -23.07 -32.49 -9.98
N SER A 88 -23.91 -31.70 -10.67
CA SER A 88 -25.34 -31.62 -10.43
C SER A 88 -26.08 -32.20 -11.63
N SER A 89 -26.78 -33.32 -11.42
CA SER A 89 -27.86 -33.77 -12.29
C SER A 89 -28.80 -34.74 -11.54
N THR A 90 -29.89 -34.19 -11.03
CA THR A 90 -31.20 -34.86 -10.76
C THR A 90 -32.02 -34.74 -12.08
N PRO A 91 -32.95 -35.65 -12.52
CA PRO A 91 -34.05 -36.26 -11.75
C PRO A 91 -34.51 -37.71 -12.08
N ALA A 92 -35.27 -38.26 -11.11
CA ALA A 92 -36.44 -39.18 -11.17
C ALA A 92 -36.61 -40.21 -12.31
N SER A 93 -36.72 -41.50 -11.93
CA SER A 93 -37.92 -42.36 -12.14
C SER A 93 -37.72 -43.79 -11.61
N SER A 94 -38.68 -44.29 -10.84
CA SER A 94 -38.93 -45.70 -10.47
C SER A 94 -39.23 -46.55 -11.74
N PRO A 95 -39.11 -47.90 -11.78
CA PRO A 95 -39.92 -48.84 -10.97
C PRO A 95 -39.33 -50.26 -10.64
N THR A 96 -40.00 -50.94 -9.69
CA THR A 96 -40.33 -52.40 -9.55
C THR A 96 -39.28 -53.53 -9.31
N ALA A 97 -39.60 -54.31 -8.27
CA ALA A 97 -39.60 -55.78 -8.08
C ALA A 97 -38.36 -56.70 -8.26
N SER A 98 -37.99 -57.38 -7.16
CA SER A 98 -38.07 -58.86 -7.00
C SER A 98 -38.09 -59.24 -5.53
#